data_AF-A0A951JPV5-F1
#
_entry.id   AF-A0A951JPV5-F1
#
_cell.length_a   1.000
_cell.length_b   1.000
_cell.length_c   1.000
_cell.angle_alpha   90.00
_cell.angle_beta   90.00
_cell.angle_gamma   90.00
#
_symmetry.space_group_name_H-M   'P 1'
#
loop_
_entity.id
_entity.type
_entity.pdbx_description
1 polymer ?
#
loop_
_entity_poly.entity_id
_entity_poly.type
_entity_poly.pdbx_seq_one_letter_code
_entity_poly.pdbx_strand_id
1 'polypeptide(L)'
;MADTTGRKRRGRPASNRPGMRRKNLNVDQAKLDRLVALLGSGTETEVVDQALDLLLFQEEAMAGLRKLAGRGHEIENLFDEHLDL
;
A
#
# COMPACT_ATOMS: atom_id res chain seq x y z
N MET A 1 50.79 -16.63 -2.56
CA MET A 1 49.65 -17.03 -1.71
C MET A 1 48.74 -15.82 -1.61
N ALA A 2 47.61 -15.83 -2.30
CA ALA A 2 46.75 -14.66 -2.49
C ALA A 2 45.85 -14.41 -1.27
N ASP A 3 45.89 -13.17 -0.80
CA ASP A 3 45.03 -12.59 0.23
C ASP A 3 43.55 -12.69 -0.20
N THR A 4 42.76 -13.43 0.59
CA THR A 4 41.31 -13.59 0.36
C THR A 4 40.59 -12.49 1.13
N THR A 5 40.60 -11.29 0.57
CA THR A 5 39.92 -10.12 1.15
C THR A 5 38.42 -10.38 1.26
N GLY A 6 37.94 -10.38 2.50
CA GLY A 6 36.52 -10.49 2.84
C GLY A 6 35.69 -9.45 2.09
N ARG A 7 34.87 -9.94 1.15
CA ARG A 7 33.88 -9.13 0.43
C ARG A 7 32.78 -8.72 1.41
N LYS A 8 33.02 -7.66 2.17
CA LYS A 8 32.05 -7.00 3.06
C LYS A 8 30.86 -6.59 2.18
N ARG A 9 29.80 -7.41 2.17
CA ARG A 9 28.56 -7.08 1.47
C ARG A 9 28.04 -5.79 2.08
N ARG A 10 28.22 -4.69 1.36
CA ARG A 10 27.69 -3.38 1.72
C ARG A 10 26.17 -3.54 1.73
N GLY A 11 25.59 -3.65 2.92
CA GLY A 11 24.13 -3.62 3.08
C GLY A 11 23.63 -2.35 2.42
N ARG A 12 22.67 -2.49 1.50
CA ARG A 12 21.97 -1.33 0.91
C ARG A 12 21.42 -0.52 2.09
N PRO A 13 21.68 0.80 2.16
CA PRO A 13 21.17 1.60 3.25
C PRO A 13 19.65 1.42 3.29
N ALA A 14 19.12 1.11 4.47
CA ALA A 14 17.68 1.07 4.69
C ALA A 14 17.11 2.39 4.15
N SER A 15 16.17 2.30 3.22
CA SER A 15 15.59 3.48 2.59
C SER A 15 15.13 4.42 3.71
N ASN A 16 15.74 5.59 3.81
CA ASN A 16 15.42 6.61 4.80
C ASN A 16 14.10 7.31 4.41
N ARG A 17 13.03 6.52 4.23
CA ARG A 17 11.67 7.05 4.03
C ARG A 17 11.19 7.58 5.38
N PRO A 18 10.77 8.86 5.46
CA PRO A 18 10.21 9.42 6.69
C PRO A 18 9.08 8.54 7.20
N GLY A 19 9.05 8.25 8.51
CA GLY A 19 8.01 7.44 9.13
C GLY A 19 8.21 5.92 9.05
N MET A 20 9.14 5.42 8.23
CA MET A 20 9.44 3.98 8.17
C MET A 20 10.15 3.53 9.45
N ARG A 21 9.61 2.50 10.12
CA ARG A 21 10.21 1.93 11.33
C ARG A 21 10.33 0.41 11.17
N ARG A 22 11.52 -0.13 11.45
CA ARG A 22 11.72 -1.58 11.50
C ARG A 22 10.79 -2.19 12.55
N LYS A 23 10.07 -3.23 12.14
CA LYS A 23 9.27 -4.07 13.01
C LYS A 23 9.80 -5.50 12.93
N ASN A 24 9.85 -6.19 14.07
CA ASN A 24 10.11 -7.63 14.11
C ASN A 24 8.75 -8.30 14.36
N LEU A 25 8.17 -8.91 13.33
CA LEU A 25 6.89 -9.60 13.39
C LEU A 25 6.98 -10.94 12.68
N ASN A 26 6.18 -11.91 13.13
CA ASN A 26 6.01 -13.17 12.42
C ASN A 26 4.84 -13.01 11.43
N VAL A 27 5.09 -13.26 10.16
CA VAL A 27 4.08 -13.21 9.09
C VAL A 27 4.01 -14.58 8.43
N ASP A 28 2.80 -14.96 8.03
CA ASP A 28 2.58 -16.16 7.23
C ASP A 28 3.18 -15.96 5.82
N GLN A 29 4.20 -16.75 5.49
CA GLN A 29 4.90 -16.67 4.20
C GLN A 29 3.96 -16.86 3.02
N ALA A 30 2.97 -17.75 3.11
CA ALA A 30 2.05 -18.02 2.01
C ALA A 30 1.18 -16.78 1.68
N LYS A 31 0.92 -15.93 2.67
CA LYS A 31 0.22 -14.65 2.44
C LYS A 31 1.14 -13.63 1.78
N LEU A 32 2.41 -13.57 2.19
CA LEU A 32 3.39 -12.70 1.54
C LEU A 32 3.61 -13.08 0.09
N ASP A 33 3.80 -14.37 -0.21
CA ASP A 33 4.02 -14.85 -1.58
C ASP A 33 2.84 -14.50 -2.51
N ARG A 34 1.60 -14.67 -2.01
CA ARG A 34 0.40 -14.25 -2.75
C ARG A 34 0.36 -12.75 -3.00
N LEU A 35 0.73 -11.94 -2.00
CA LEU A 35 0.74 -10.50 -2.14
C LEU A 35 1.89 -10.01 -3.04
N VAL A 36 3.06 -10.66 -3.01
CA VAL A 36 4.15 -10.42 -3.97
C VAL A 36 3.64 -10.62 -5.39
N ALA A 37 2.98 -11.75 -5.65
CA ALA A 37 2.43 -12.06 -6.97
C ALA A 37 1.32 -11.08 -7.39
N LEU A 38 0.47 -10.66 -6.45
CA LEU A 38 -0.63 -9.73 -6.70
C LEU A 38 -0.15 -8.29 -6.96
N LEU A 39 0.83 -7.83 -6.19
CA LEU A 39 1.31 -6.44 -6.21
C LEU A 39 2.51 -6.24 -7.14
N GLY A 40 3.09 -7.31 -7.68
CA GLY A 40 4.23 -7.25 -8.60
C GLY A 40 5.49 -6.64 -7.97
N SER A 41 5.61 -6.71 -6.65
CA SER A 41 6.62 -5.97 -5.88
C SER A 41 7.90 -6.79 -5.68
N GLY A 42 9.06 -6.12 -5.65
CA GLY A 42 10.37 -6.79 -5.63
C GLY A 42 10.84 -7.26 -4.26
N THR A 43 10.19 -6.84 -3.17
CA THR A 43 10.59 -7.19 -1.80
C THR A 43 9.39 -7.34 -0.86
N GLU A 44 9.50 -8.25 0.13
CA GLU A 44 8.46 -8.44 1.15
C GLU A 44 8.14 -7.17 1.95
N THR A 45 9.16 -6.35 2.26
CA THR A 45 8.96 -5.06 2.95
C THR A 45 8.07 -4.14 2.13
N GLU A 46 8.30 -4.06 0.83
CA GLU A 46 7.53 -3.21 -0.07
C GLU A 46 6.11 -3.75 -0.27
N VAL A 47 5.95 -5.07 -0.31
CA VAL A 47 4.63 -5.73 -0.32
C VAL A 47 3.82 -5.38 0.92
N VAL A 48 4.43 -5.44 2.11
CA VAL A 48 3.73 -5.09 3.35
C VAL A 48 3.35 -3.62 3.37
N ASP A 49 4.25 -2.73 2.94
CA ASP A 49 4.00 -1.28 2.85
C ASP A 49 2.81 -0.99 1.92
N GLN A 50 2.85 -1.51 0.68
CA GLN A 50 1.78 -1.34 -0.30
C GLN A 50 0.45 -1.95 0.14
N ALA A 51 0.47 -3.12 0.79
CA ALA A 51 -0.75 -3.75 1.29
C ALA A 51 -1.42 -2.91 2.39
N LEU A 52 -0.63 -2.25 3.25
CA LEU A 52 -1.16 -1.34 4.26
C LEU A 52 -1.77 -0.08 3.62
N ASP A 53 -1.11 0.50 2.62
CA ASP A 53 -1.62 1.66 1.89
C ASP A 53 -2.97 1.35 1.21
N LEU A 54 -3.07 0.18 0.55
CA LEU A 54 -4.32 -0.24 -0.11
C LEU A 54 -5.47 -0.42 0.88
N LEU A 55 -5.20 -0.96 2.07
CA LEU A 55 -6.22 -1.13 3.11
C LEU A 55 -6.71 0.22 3.65
N LEU A 56 -5.79 1.17 3.87
CA LEU A 56 -6.15 2.52 4.30
C LEU A 56 -6.94 3.26 3.22
N PHE A 57 -6.51 3.16 1.97
CA PHE A 57 -7.25 3.72 0.83
C PHE A 57 -8.65 3.11 0.71
N GLN A 58 -8.80 1.80 0.88
CA GLN A 58 -10.10 1.15 0.87
C GLN A 58 -11.02 1.69 1.96
N GLU A 59 -10.50 1.91 3.17
CA GLU A 59 -11.26 2.49 4.28
C GLU A 59 -11.74 3.91 3.97
N GLU A 60 -10.84 4.76 3.47
CA GLU A 60 -11.15 6.13 3.06
C GLU A 60 -12.18 6.17 1.93
N ALA A 61 -12.00 5.34 0.90
CA ALA A 61 -12.92 5.24 -0.23
C ALA A 61 -14.33 4.82 0.23
N MET A 62 -14.41 3.81 1.10
CA MET A 62 -15.68 3.35 1.67
C MET A 62 -16.33 4.41 2.56
N ALA A 63 -15.54 5.16 3.34
CA ALA A 63 -16.04 6.29 4.12
C ALA A 63 -16.59 7.40 3.22
N GLY A 64 -15.90 7.71 2.11
CA GLY A 64 -16.37 8.65 1.09
C GLY A 64 -17.69 8.20 0.47
N LEU A 65 -17.78 6.94 0.04
CA LEU A 65 -19.01 6.38 -0.53
C LEU A 65 -20.18 6.41 0.46
N ARG A 66 -19.97 6.12 1.75
CA ARG A 66 -21.01 6.23 2.77
C ARG A 66 -21.51 7.66 2.97
N LYS A 67 -20.60 8.64 2.93
CA LYS A 67 -20.97 10.07 2.99
C LYS A 67 -21.80 10.48 1.78
N LEU A 68 -21.46 9.99 0.58
CA LEU A 68 -22.22 10.25 -0.65
C LEU A 68 -23.60 9.57 -0.61
N ALA A 69 -23.67 8.31 -0.17
CA ALA A 69 -24.93 7.58 -0.04
C ALA A 69 -25.88 8.25 0.97
N GLY A 70 -25.35 8.84 2.05
CA GLY A 70 -26.12 9.66 3.00
C GLY A 70 -26.62 10.99 2.42
N ARG A 71 -26.14 11.39 1.24
CA ARG A 71 -26.54 12.59 0.47
C ARG A 71 -27.23 12.22 -0.85
N GLY A 72 -27.73 10.99 -1.02
CA GLY A 72 -28.31 10.51 -2.28
C GLY A 72 -29.35 11.46 -2.90
N HIS A 73 -30.19 12.08 -2.07
CA HIS A 73 -31.17 13.09 -2.53
C HIS A 73 -30.54 14.39 -3.05
N GLU A 74 -29.35 14.77 -2.60
CA GLU A 74 -28.65 15.99 -3.01
C GLU A 74 -27.85 15.79 -4.30
N ILE A 75 -27.38 14.56 -4.54
CA ILE A 75 -26.64 14.19 -5.75
C ILE A 75 -27.58 14.04 -6.95
N GLU A 76 -28.76 13.43 -6.77
CA GLU A 76 -29.78 13.35 -7.83
C GLU A 76 -30.18 14.76 -8.33
N ASN A 77 -30.42 15.69 -7.41
CA ASN A 77 -30.76 17.08 -7.76
C ASN A 77 -29.65 17.79 -8.55
N LEU A 78 -28.37 17.48 -8.31
CA LEU A 78 -27.24 18.08 -9.03
C LEU A 78 -27.11 17.54 -10.48
N PHE A 79 -27.50 16.29 -10.71
CA PHE A 79 -27.51 15.70 -12.06
C PHE A 79 -28.73 16.12 -12.87
N ASP A 80 -29.87 16.38 -12.21
CA ASP A 80 -31.08 16.89 -12.86
C ASP A 80 -30.95 18.38 -13.27
N GLU A 81 -30.21 19.21 -12.52
CA GLU A 81 -30.03 20.65 -12.83
C GLU A 81 -29.13 20.93 -14.05
N HIS A 82 -28.40 19.92 -14.55
CA HIS A 82 -27.44 20.07 -15.66
C HIS A 82 -27.70 19.17 -16.88
N LEU A 83 -28.85 18.47 -16.90
CA LEU A 83 -29.32 17.71 -18.07
C LEU A 83 -30.60 18.32 -18.70
N ASP A 84 -30.71 19.65 -18.69
CA ASP A 84 -31.53 20.35 -19.69
C ASP A 84 -30.73 20.49 -20.99
N LEU A 85 -30.60 19.40 -21.75
CA LEU A 85 -30.09 19.35 -23.13
C LEU A 85 -31.07 18.61 -24.05
#